data_AF-A0A7U9X3J2-F1
#
_entry.id   AF-A0A7U9X3J2-F1
#
_cell.length_a   1.000
_cell.length_b   1.000
_cell.length_c   1.000
_cell.angle_alpha   90.00
_cell.angle_beta   90.00
_cell.angle_gamma   90.00
#
_symmetry.space_group_name_H-M   'P 1'
#
loop_
_entity.id
_entity.type
_entity.pdbx_description
1 polymer ?
#
loop_
_entity_poly.entity_id
_entity_poly.type
_entity_poly.pdbx_seq_one_letter_code
_entity_poly.pdbx_strand_id
1 'polypeptide(L)'
;MTKRMERKDKAAERSGKEQAMKKHIKTERKNHMGDDMIRLLRADEIECRVSTINGNGLSLLLFKDARVDQKILDETFSPFGWKRSHQSIDGNLYCTVEVWDSEKKQWIAKQDVGVMSHSEKEKGQASDSFKRACFNWGIGRELYTAPFIWVPAEKADIQKNGDRYVAKDRFRVQSIGYNGRREIAALAVVNQRGVKVYGLDQETENKAAPDKTPEGLTAGQMRILEKELERTGIAMEAVLDRYQLKGTGQMTPEIYKKALGSLKRTKPKEAA
;
A
#
# COMPACT_ATOMS: atom_id res chain seq x y z
N MET A 1 -29.82 -26.89 53.77
CA MET A 1 -28.67 -27.26 52.90
C MET A 1 -28.80 -26.75 51.46
N THR A 2 -30.01 -26.70 50.91
CA THR A 2 -30.34 -26.32 49.52
C THR A 2 -29.87 -24.93 49.06
N LYS A 3 -30.12 -23.85 49.82
CA LYS A 3 -29.67 -22.47 49.46
C LYS A 3 -28.14 -22.30 49.35
N ARG A 4 -27.35 -23.17 49.99
CA ARG A 4 -25.87 -23.10 49.99
C ARG A 4 -25.27 -23.83 48.77
N MET A 5 -25.96 -24.85 48.27
CA MET A 5 -25.64 -25.52 47.00
C MET A 5 -25.95 -24.61 45.80
N GLU A 6 -27.15 -24.03 45.73
CA GLU A 6 -27.53 -23.12 44.62
C GLU A 6 -26.61 -21.89 44.49
N ARG A 7 -26.08 -21.38 45.60
CA ARG A 7 -25.11 -20.27 45.60
C ARG A 7 -23.74 -20.68 45.09
N LYS A 8 -23.31 -21.93 45.33
CA LYS A 8 -22.04 -22.47 44.81
C LYS A 8 -22.13 -22.71 43.30
N ASP A 9 -23.25 -23.24 42.83
CA ASP A 9 -23.45 -23.54 41.41
C ASP A 9 -23.50 -22.26 40.56
N LYS A 10 -24.20 -21.22 41.03
CA LYS A 10 -24.21 -19.90 40.37
C LYS A 10 -22.84 -19.19 40.37
N ALA A 11 -22.01 -19.43 41.38
CA ALA A 11 -20.66 -18.86 41.45
C ALA A 11 -19.70 -19.58 40.49
N ALA A 12 -19.79 -20.90 40.38
CA ALA A 12 -19.03 -21.70 39.42
C ALA A 12 -19.40 -21.34 37.96
N GLU A 13 -20.68 -21.15 37.68
CA GLU A 13 -21.16 -20.77 36.35
C GLU A 13 -20.70 -19.36 35.93
N ARG A 14 -20.69 -18.40 36.86
CA ARG A 14 -20.13 -17.05 36.63
C ARG A 14 -18.62 -17.08 36.37
N SER A 15 -17.89 -17.88 37.14
CA SER A 15 -16.45 -18.07 36.98
C SER A 15 -16.11 -18.69 35.61
N GLY A 16 -16.88 -19.69 35.15
CA GLY A 16 -16.72 -20.31 33.84
C GLY A 16 -16.99 -19.36 32.68
N LYS A 17 -18.05 -18.53 32.77
CA LYS A 17 -18.36 -17.50 31.76
C LYS A 17 -17.28 -16.42 31.68
N GLU A 18 -16.73 -16.00 32.81
CA GLU A 18 -15.65 -15.02 32.88
C GLU A 18 -14.34 -15.56 32.29
N GLN A 19 -14.01 -16.84 32.54
CA GLN A 19 -12.85 -17.49 31.94
C GLN A 19 -13.00 -17.69 30.42
N ALA A 20 -14.20 -18.05 29.95
CA ALA A 20 -14.49 -18.19 28.52
C ALA A 20 -14.39 -16.84 27.78
N MET A 21 -14.94 -15.77 28.36
CA MET A 21 -14.83 -14.40 27.86
C MET A 21 -13.37 -13.94 27.76
N LYS A 22 -12.58 -14.16 28.83
CA LYS A 22 -11.15 -13.82 28.84
C LYS A 22 -10.37 -14.61 27.79
N LYS A 23 -10.72 -15.89 27.57
CA LYS A 23 -10.10 -16.73 26.54
C LYS A 23 -10.47 -16.27 25.13
N HIS A 24 -11.72 -15.88 24.89
CA HIS A 24 -12.18 -15.35 23.61
C HIS A 24 -11.51 -14.02 23.27
N ILE A 25 -11.47 -13.06 24.21
CA ILE A 25 -10.75 -11.78 24.05
C ILE A 25 -9.25 -12.01 23.79
N LYS A 26 -8.64 -12.99 24.47
CA LYS A 26 -7.22 -13.32 24.28
C LYS A 26 -6.97 -13.94 22.90
N THR A 27 -7.88 -14.78 22.40
CA THR A 27 -7.81 -15.37 21.05
C THR A 27 -8.05 -14.32 19.97
N GLU A 28 -9.02 -13.42 20.12
CA GLU A 28 -9.26 -12.33 19.17
C GLU A 28 -8.08 -11.35 19.09
N ARG A 29 -7.47 -11.03 20.25
CA ARG A 29 -6.23 -10.23 20.29
C ARG A 29 -5.05 -10.95 19.64
N LYS A 30 -4.94 -12.26 19.81
CA LYS A 30 -3.86 -13.06 19.20
C LYS A 30 -4.02 -13.16 17.68
N ASN A 31 -5.25 -13.21 17.18
CA ASN A 31 -5.55 -13.20 15.76
C ASN A 31 -5.30 -11.82 15.09
N HIS A 32 -5.33 -10.72 15.85
CA HIS A 32 -5.01 -9.37 15.35
C HIS A 32 -3.52 -9.01 15.34
N MET A 33 -2.66 -9.80 16.01
CA MET A 33 -1.23 -9.50 16.14
C MET A 33 -0.37 -9.97 14.96
N GLY A 34 -0.97 -10.64 13.97
CA GLY A 34 -0.22 -11.42 12.97
C GLY A 34 0.38 -10.65 11.79
N ASP A 35 -0.28 -9.61 11.26
CA ASP A 35 0.15 -9.03 9.97
C ASP A 35 0.19 -7.49 9.91
N ASP A 36 -0.55 -6.76 10.76
CA ASP A 36 -0.78 -5.31 10.55
C ASP A 36 -0.64 -4.44 11.80
N MET A 37 0.21 -4.81 12.77
CA MET A 37 0.36 -4.03 14.01
C MET A 37 0.83 -2.58 13.76
N ILE A 38 1.70 -2.37 12.78
CA ILE A 38 2.22 -1.05 12.41
C ILE A 38 1.47 -0.56 11.17
N ARG A 39 0.86 0.62 11.25
CA ARG A 39 0.16 1.24 10.11
C ARG A 39 1.12 1.69 9.00
N LEU A 40 0.56 1.90 7.81
CA LEU A 40 1.27 2.50 6.68
C LEU A 40 1.40 4.03 6.84
N LEU A 41 2.37 4.59 6.12
CA LEU A 41 2.64 6.02 6.04
C LEU A 41 1.49 6.75 5.36
N ARG A 42 1.20 7.95 5.85
CA ARG A 42 0.24 8.85 5.22
C ARG A 42 0.97 9.73 4.20
N ALA A 43 0.23 10.30 3.25
CA ALA A 43 0.81 11.17 2.22
C ALA A 43 1.60 12.35 2.81
N ASP A 44 1.12 12.95 3.91
CA ASP A 44 1.76 14.06 4.62
C ASP A 44 2.99 13.65 5.45
N GLU A 45 3.21 12.35 5.63
CA GLU A 45 4.36 11.78 6.34
C GLU A 45 5.51 11.38 5.38
N ILE A 46 5.32 11.59 4.07
CA ILE A 46 6.29 11.23 3.02
C ILE A 46 6.82 12.50 2.35
N GLU A 47 8.14 12.65 2.38
CA GLU A 47 8.86 13.72 1.72
C GLU A 47 9.38 13.27 0.34
N CYS A 48 9.44 14.20 -0.60
CA CYS A 48 10.02 14.00 -1.92
C CYS A 48 11.38 14.70 -2.01
N ARG A 49 12.44 13.95 -2.34
CA ARG A 49 13.77 14.50 -2.58
C ARG A 49 14.18 14.31 -4.03
N VAL A 50 14.72 15.36 -4.64
CA VAL A 50 15.36 15.26 -5.96
C VAL A 50 16.60 14.37 -5.84
N SER A 51 16.64 13.31 -6.65
CA SER A 51 17.77 12.38 -6.71
C SER A 51 18.70 12.71 -7.87
N THR A 52 18.20 12.57 -9.10
CA THR A 52 18.91 12.96 -10.31
C THR A 52 18.20 14.12 -10.99
N ILE A 53 18.96 15.00 -11.64
CA ILE A 53 18.43 16.16 -12.36
C ILE A 53 19.30 16.47 -13.58
N ASN A 54 18.65 16.76 -14.70
CA ASN A 54 19.29 17.19 -15.94
C ASN A 54 18.35 18.11 -16.74
N GLY A 55 18.75 18.51 -17.95
CA GLY A 55 17.95 19.40 -18.80
C GLY A 55 16.60 18.82 -19.25
N ASN A 56 16.42 17.50 -19.18
CA ASN A 56 15.20 16.81 -19.63
C ASN A 56 14.20 16.59 -18.48
N GLY A 57 14.63 16.70 -17.22
CA GLY A 57 13.79 16.45 -16.06
C GLY A 57 14.57 16.06 -14.81
N LEU A 58 13.84 15.53 -13.84
CA LEU A 58 14.39 15.05 -12.57
C LEU A 58 13.69 13.78 -12.08
N SER A 59 14.39 13.02 -11.26
CA SER A 59 13.81 11.90 -10.51
C SER A 59 13.58 12.27 -9.04
N LEU A 60 12.51 11.74 -8.45
CA LEU A 60 12.20 11.92 -7.03
C LEU A 60 12.36 10.60 -6.28
N LEU A 61 12.92 10.69 -5.07
CA LEU A 61 12.93 9.64 -4.07
C LEU A 61 11.95 9.99 -2.95
N LEU A 62 11.17 8.99 -2.53
CA LEU A 62 10.30 9.10 -1.37
C LEU A 62 11.05 8.68 -0.11
N PHE A 63 10.96 9.49 0.94
CA PHE A 63 11.54 9.17 2.24
C PHE A 63 10.69 9.77 3.36
N LYS A 64 10.95 9.35 4.60
CA LYS A 64 10.32 9.91 5.81
C LYS A 64 11.35 10.53 6.72
N ASP A 65 10.89 11.45 7.55
CA ASP A 65 11.65 12.02 8.66
C ASP A 65 11.56 11.12 9.92
N ALA A 66 12.58 11.18 10.78
CA ALA A 66 12.64 10.43 12.03
C ALA A 66 11.51 10.75 13.04
N ARG A 67 10.84 11.91 12.93
CA ARG A 67 9.66 12.27 13.72
C ARG A 67 8.46 11.40 13.37
N VAL A 68 8.37 10.96 12.11
CA VAL A 68 7.31 10.04 11.65
C VAL A 68 7.47 8.69 12.35
N ASP A 69 8.70 8.19 12.45
CA ASP A 69 8.99 6.95 13.19
C ASP A 69 8.59 7.06 14.67
N GLN A 70 8.96 8.16 15.34
CA GLN A 70 8.59 8.38 16.75
C GLN A 70 7.07 8.38 16.93
N LYS A 71 6.35 9.10 16.07
CA LYS A 71 4.88 9.17 16.11
C LYS A 71 4.25 7.78 15.92
N ILE A 72 4.74 7.00 14.96
CA ILE A 72 4.22 5.64 14.71
C ILE A 72 4.54 4.71 15.88
N LEU A 73 5.73 4.80 16.47
CA LEU A 73 6.09 4.04 17.66
C LEU A 73 5.20 4.39 18.85
N ASP A 74 4.94 5.67 19.09
CA ASP A 74 4.03 6.14 20.15
C ASP A 74 2.59 5.67 19.90
N GLU A 75 2.09 5.78 18.67
CA GLU A 75 0.75 5.33 18.30
C GLU A 75 0.57 3.81 18.44
N THR A 76 1.61 3.04 18.11
CA THR A 76 1.54 1.57 18.07
C THR A 76 1.83 0.94 19.44
N PHE A 77 2.81 1.47 20.16
CA PHE A 77 3.36 0.85 21.37
C PHE A 77 3.13 1.68 22.63
N SER A 78 2.54 2.88 22.54
CA SER A 78 2.52 3.94 23.56
C SER A 78 3.89 4.58 23.82
N PRO A 79 3.94 5.83 24.32
CA PRO A 79 5.21 6.50 24.66
C PRO A 79 6.11 5.77 25.65
N PHE A 80 5.57 4.83 26.42
CA PHE A 80 6.33 4.02 27.39
C PHE A 80 6.63 2.60 26.90
N GLY A 81 6.04 2.16 25.78
CA GLY A 81 6.21 0.81 25.27
C GLY A 81 7.34 0.66 24.25
N TRP A 82 8.09 1.73 24.00
CA TRP A 82 9.33 1.68 23.23
C TRP A 82 10.41 2.56 23.86
N LYS A 83 11.67 2.24 23.54
CA LYS A 83 12.83 3.06 23.90
C LYS A 83 13.89 2.91 22.81
N ARG A 84 14.87 3.81 22.79
CA ARG A 84 16.04 3.71 21.90
C ARG A 84 17.34 4.00 22.63
N SER A 85 18.41 3.43 22.13
CA SER A 85 19.79 3.72 22.54
C SER A 85 20.68 3.86 21.31
N HIS A 86 21.83 4.51 21.49
CA HIS A 86 22.86 4.60 20.46
C HIS A 86 24.17 4.02 20.98
N GLN A 87 24.91 3.37 20.10
CA GLN A 87 26.22 2.79 20.39
C GLN A 87 27.17 3.09 19.22
N SER A 88 28.40 3.47 19.53
CA SER A 88 29.46 3.54 18.52
C SER A 88 30.18 2.20 18.48
N ILE A 89 30.23 1.56 17.31
CA ILE A 89 30.95 0.31 17.05
C ILE A 89 31.84 0.56 15.84
N ASP A 90 33.16 0.44 16.02
CA ASP A 90 34.16 0.69 14.98
C ASP A 90 33.99 2.06 14.28
N GLY A 91 33.67 3.10 15.06
CA GLY A 91 33.47 4.47 14.55
C GLY A 91 32.15 4.70 13.82
N ASN A 92 31.29 3.69 13.72
CA ASN A 92 29.95 3.82 13.14
C ASN A 92 28.89 3.92 14.24
N LEU A 93 27.91 4.80 14.04
CA LEU A 93 26.82 5.00 14.99
C LEU A 93 25.66 4.04 14.68
N TYR A 94 25.43 3.11 15.60
CA TYR A 94 24.30 2.18 15.59
C TYR A 94 23.18 2.73 16.47
N CYS A 95 21.94 2.51 16.04
CA CYS A 95 20.76 2.77 16.86
C CYS A 95 20.05 1.45 17.14
N THR A 96 19.71 1.21 18.40
CA THR A 96 18.87 0.10 18.83
C THR A 96 17.51 0.64 19.23
N VAL A 97 16.44 0.12 18.63
CA VAL A 97 15.06 0.39 19.02
C VAL A 97 14.50 -0.86 19.68
N GLU A 98 14.06 -0.69 20.92
CA GLU A 98 13.49 -1.75 21.75
C GLU A 98 11.99 -1.51 21.98
N VAL A 99 11.19 -2.56 21.84
CA VAL A 99 9.74 -2.54 22.10
C VAL A 99 9.42 -3.53 23.21
N TRP A 100 8.52 -3.16 24.12
CA TRP A 100 8.10 -4.01 25.24
C TRP A 100 7.13 -5.11 24.77
N ASP A 101 7.54 -6.37 24.89
CA ASP A 101 6.68 -7.53 24.68
C ASP A 101 5.99 -7.89 26.01
N SER A 102 4.71 -7.54 26.13
CA SER A 102 3.93 -7.78 27.34
C SER A 102 3.67 -9.25 27.65
N GLU A 103 3.68 -10.14 26.63
CA GLU A 103 3.47 -11.58 26.81
C GLU A 103 4.73 -12.23 27.37
N LYS A 104 5.89 -11.87 26.80
CA LYS A 104 7.19 -12.39 27.24
C LYS A 104 7.80 -11.61 28.40
N LYS A 105 7.23 -10.46 28.75
CA LYS A 105 7.71 -9.53 29.79
C LYS A 105 9.18 -9.12 29.58
N GLN A 106 9.54 -8.79 28.35
CA GLN A 106 10.90 -8.40 28.01
C GLN A 106 10.92 -7.32 26.91
N TRP A 107 12.04 -6.61 26.84
CA TRP A 107 12.35 -5.73 25.72
C TRP A 107 12.89 -6.56 24.55
N ILE A 108 12.29 -6.40 23.38
CA ILE A 108 12.78 -6.99 22.14
C ILE A 108 13.52 -5.91 21.38
N ALA A 109 14.77 -6.15 21.01
CA ALA A 109 15.66 -5.17 20.37
C ALA A 109 15.79 -5.42 18.86
N LYS A 110 15.81 -4.34 18.07
CA LYS A 110 16.29 -4.36 16.69
C LYS A 110 17.27 -3.20 16.48
N GLN A 111 18.39 -3.48 15.85
CA GLN A 111 19.49 -2.53 15.68
C GLN A 111 19.81 -2.36 14.19
N ASP A 112 20.23 -1.16 13.80
CA ASP A 112 20.82 -0.90 12.49
C ASP A 112 21.86 0.23 12.56
N VAL A 113 22.67 0.36 11.52
CA VAL A 113 23.76 1.33 11.39
C VAL A 113 23.36 2.47 10.49
N GLY A 114 23.77 3.69 10.83
CA GLY A 114 23.52 4.88 10.03
C GLY A 114 24.70 5.20 9.12
N VAL A 115 24.41 5.77 7.96
CA VAL A 115 25.42 6.32 7.05
C VAL A 115 25.59 7.82 7.31
N MET A 116 26.82 8.30 7.32
CA MET A 116 27.10 9.73 7.50
C MET A 116 26.52 10.56 6.35
N SER A 117 25.83 11.66 6.69
CA SER A 117 25.38 12.67 5.72
C SER A 117 26.52 13.60 5.31
N HIS A 118 26.38 14.28 4.17
CA HIS A 118 27.33 15.31 3.73
C HIS A 118 27.25 16.61 4.57
N SER A 119 26.11 16.89 5.21
CA SER A 119 25.86 18.07 6.07
C SER A 119 25.44 17.63 7.48
N GLU A 120 26.03 18.20 8.52
CA GLU A 120 25.83 17.82 9.94
C GLU A 120 25.98 16.30 10.18
N LYS A 121 27.18 15.79 9.90
CA LYS A 121 27.50 14.36 9.84
C LYS A 121 26.93 13.54 11.00
N GLU A 122 27.07 14.03 12.23
CA GLU A 122 26.66 13.32 13.45
C GLU A 122 25.13 13.23 13.59
N LYS A 123 24.41 14.34 13.39
CA LYS A 123 22.94 14.36 13.49
C LYS A 123 22.28 13.57 12.35
N GLY A 124 22.88 13.64 11.15
CA GLY A 124 22.46 12.84 10.00
C GLY A 124 22.61 11.35 10.26
N GLN A 125 23.76 10.91 10.77
CA GLN A 125 24.03 9.49 11.05
C GLN A 125 23.13 8.94 12.17
N ALA A 126 22.88 9.73 13.22
CA ALA A 126 21.98 9.34 14.30
C ALA A 126 20.53 9.18 13.80
N SER A 127 20.06 10.11 12.97
CA SER A 127 18.71 10.04 12.41
C SER A 127 18.57 8.88 11.41
N ASP A 128 19.59 8.64 10.59
CA ASP A 128 19.60 7.55 9.62
C ASP A 128 19.60 6.18 10.30
N SER A 129 20.48 5.96 11.29
CA SER A 129 20.52 4.70 12.06
C SER A 129 19.19 4.43 12.76
N PHE A 130 18.56 5.44 13.36
CA PHE A 130 17.25 5.32 13.98
C PHE A 130 16.15 4.94 12.97
N LYS A 131 16.08 5.61 11.81
CA LYS A 131 15.10 5.29 10.76
C LYS A 131 15.26 3.85 10.25
N ARG A 132 16.51 3.37 10.14
CA ARG A 132 16.83 2.01 9.70
C ARG A 132 16.48 0.96 10.76
N ALA A 133 16.74 1.24 12.03
CA ALA A 133 16.28 0.38 13.13
C ALA A 133 14.74 0.27 13.17
N CYS A 134 14.03 1.37 12.90
CA CYS A 134 12.56 1.39 12.77
C CYS A 134 12.04 0.61 11.55
N PHE A 135 12.78 0.60 10.45
CA PHE A 135 12.47 -0.23 9.28
C PHE A 135 12.45 -1.73 9.63
N ASN A 136 13.39 -2.18 10.48
CA ASN A 136 13.41 -3.57 10.97
C ASN A 136 12.15 -3.90 11.78
N TRP A 137 11.49 -2.91 12.40
CA TRP A 137 10.19 -3.06 13.05
C TRP A 137 9.00 -3.11 12.10
N GLY A 138 9.11 -2.57 10.88
CA GLY A 138 8.01 -2.51 9.91
C GLY A 138 7.70 -1.12 9.40
N ILE A 139 8.30 -0.07 9.97
CA ILE A 139 7.94 1.32 9.67
C ILE A 139 8.56 1.76 8.35
N GLY A 140 7.71 2.14 7.38
CA GLY A 140 8.14 2.69 6.09
C GLY A 140 8.71 1.66 5.11
N ARG A 141 8.42 0.37 5.30
CA ARG A 141 8.82 -0.69 4.35
C ARG A 141 8.20 -0.49 2.96
N GLU A 142 6.99 0.06 2.92
CA GLU A 142 6.28 0.40 1.70
C GLU A 142 7.06 1.38 0.80
N LEU A 143 7.94 2.21 1.35
CA LEU A 143 8.73 3.15 0.55
C LEU A 143 9.69 2.44 -0.43
N TYR A 144 10.07 1.19 -0.15
CA TYR A 144 10.91 0.37 -1.05
C TYR A 144 10.14 -0.19 -2.25
N THR A 145 8.82 -0.05 -2.25
CA THR A 145 7.93 -0.43 -3.37
C THR A 145 7.57 0.76 -4.24
N ALA A 146 8.15 1.94 -3.95
CA ALA A 146 7.89 3.15 -4.71
C ALA A 146 8.33 2.96 -6.18
N PRO A 147 7.50 3.40 -7.15
CA PRO A 147 7.86 3.34 -8.55
C PRO A 147 9.00 4.34 -8.85
N PHE A 148 9.61 4.23 -10.04
CA PHE A 148 10.49 5.27 -10.53
C PHE A 148 9.69 6.54 -10.86
N ILE A 149 9.87 7.59 -10.05
CA ILE A 149 9.15 8.86 -10.18
C ILE A 149 9.97 9.81 -11.06
N TRP A 150 9.64 9.88 -12.35
CA TRP A 150 10.21 10.85 -13.28
C TRP A 150 9.31 12.08 -13.45
N VAL A 151 9.88 13.27 -13.33
CA VAL A 151 9.21 14.54 -13.58
C VAL A 151 9.88 15.22 -14.79
N PRO A 152 9.16 15.39 -15.92
CA PRO A 152 9.72 16.05 -17.10
C PRO A 152 9.97 17.55 -16.84
N ALA A 153 10.93 18.14 -17.55
CA ALA A 153 11.30 19.54 -17.40
C ALA A 153 10.12 20.52 -17.57
N GLU A 154 9.15 20.20 -18.43
CA GLU A 154 7.92 21.00 -18.61
C GLU A 154 7.05 21.11 -17.34
N LYS A 155 7.25 20.22 -16.36
CA LYS A 155 6.50 20.18 -15.09
C LYS A 155 7.33 20.61 -13.88
N ALA A 156 8.59 20.97 -14.07
CA ALA A 156 9.52 21.38 -13.01
C ALA A 156 10.33 22.62 -13.37
N ASP A 157 10.47 23.57 -12.44
CA ASP A 157 11.41 24.69 -12.57
C ASP A 157 12.85 24.18 -12.38
N ILE A 158 13.48 23.82 -13.50
CA ILE A 158 14.86 23.37 -13.58
C ILE A 158 15.73 24.50 -14.14
N GLN A 159 16.75 24.88 -13.39
CA GLN A 159 17.68 25.94 -13.78
C GLN A 159 19.09 25.38 -13.93
N LYS A 160 19.79 25.83 -14.96
CA LYS A 160 21.22 25.55 -15.13
C LYS A 160 22.03 26.64 -14.44
N ASN A 161 22.82 26.26 -13.44
CA ASN A 161 23.76 27.13 -12.73
C ASN A 161 25.19 26.65 -13.00
N GLY A 162 25.87 27.30 -13.94
CA GLY A 162 27.13 26.80 -14.49
C GLY A 162 26.94 25.42 -15.13
N ASP A 163 27.69 24.42 -14.65
CA ASP A 163 27.62 23.05 -15.15
C ASP A 163 26.59 22.17 -14.43
N ARG A 164 25.88 22.70 -13.42
CA ARG A 164 24.94 21.93 -12.61
C ARG A 164 23.50 22.35 -12.86
N TYR A 165 22.58 21.38 -12.80
CA TYR A 165 21.15 21.65 -12.78
C TYR A 165 20.63 21.70 -11.34
N VAL A 166 19.72 22.63 -11.07
CA VAL A 166 19.07 22.80 -9.76
C VAL A 166 17.56 22.92 -9.98
N ALA A 167 16.78 22.18 -9.18
CA ALA A 167 15.34 22.36 -9.13
C ALA A 167 14.98 23.42 -8.10
N LYS A 168 14.21 24.44 -8.49
CA LYS A 168 13.63 25.42 -7.54
C LYS A 168 12.29 24.97 -6.97
N ASP A 169 11.60 24.07 -7.66
CA ASP A 169 10.34 23.52 -7.19
C ASP A 169 10.54 22.59 -5.99
N ARG A 170 9.63 22.71 -5.02
CA ARG A 170 9.39 21.68 -4.00
C ARG A 170 8.32 20.73 -4.47
N PHE A 171 8.42 19.47 -4.04
CA PHE A 171 7.47 18.41 -4.38
C PHE A 171 6.89 17.81 -3.11
N ARG A 172 5.64 17.38 -3.16
CA ARG A 172 4.98 16.65 -2.07
C ARG A 172 4.08 15.55 -2.61
N VAL A 173 3.94 14.49 -1.83
CA VAL A 173 2.92 13.47 -2.08
C VAL A 173 1.55 14.08 -1.79
N GLN A 174 0.68 14.12 -2.78
CA GLN A 174 -0.70 14.57 -2.63
C GLN A 174 -1.61 13.43 -2.15
N SER A 175 -1.42 12.23 -2.70
CA SER A 175 -2.13 11.03 -2.29
C SER A 175 -1.27 9.80 -2.49
N ILE A 176 -1.53 8.78 -1.68
CA ILE A 176 -0.89 7.48 -1.74
C ILE A 176 -1.91 6.40 -1.41
N GLY A 177 -1.84 5.28 -2.10
CA GLY A 177 -2.68 4.11 -1.90
C GLY A 177 -1.85 2.85 -1.93
N TYR A 178 -2.29 1.83 -1.18
CA TYR A 178 -1.56 0.59 -0.98
C TYR A 178 -2.42 -0.61 -1.35
N ASN A 179 -1.80 -1.67 -1.87
CA ASN A 179 -2.49 -2.95 -2.12
C ASN A 179 -2.53 -3.83 -0.85
N GLY A 180 -3.16 -5.01 -0.95
CA GLY A 180 -3.24 -5.97 0.16
C GLY A 180 -1.89 -6.55 0.61
N ARG A 181 -0.81 -6.35 -0.19
CA ARG A 181 0.57 -6.70 0.18
C ARG A 181 1.32 -5.52 0.80
N ARG A 182 0.63 -4.41 1.08
CA ARG A 182 1.19 -3.18 1.64
C ARG A 182 2.21 -2.48 0.73
N GLU A 183 2.16 -2.76 -0.57
CA GLU A 183 2.98 -2.13 -1.60
C GLU A 183 2.27 -0.89 -2.14
N ILE A 184 3.02 0.13 -2.57
CA ILE A 184 2.48 1.35 -3.17
C ILE A 184 1.81 1.00 -4.50
N ALA A 185 0.50 1.16 -4.55
CA ALA A 185 -0.34 0.83 -5.70
C ALA A 185 -0.99 2.05 -6.36
N ALA A 186 -1.03 3.18 -5.66
CA ALA A 186 -1.41 4.48 -6.21
C ALA A 186 -0.55 5.58 -5.59
N LEU A 187 -0.18 6.58 -6.38
CA LEU A 187 0.65 7.70 -5.96
C LEU A 187 0.37 8.94 -6.83
N ALA A 188 0.07 10.07 -6.21
CA ALA A 188 0.08 11.36 -6.88
C ALA A 188 1.10 12.29 -6.23
N VAL A 189 1.97 12.89 -7.04
CA VAL A 189 2.93 13.90 -6.58
C VAL A 189 2.60 15.23 -7.25
N VAL A 190 2.62 16.31 -6.45
CA VAL A 190 2.42 17.67 -6.93
C VAL A 190 3.64 18.53 -6.65
N ASN A 191 3.87 19.54 -7.50
CA ASN A 191 4.86 20.58 -7.22
C ASN A 191 4.29 21.66 -6.28
N GLN A 192 5.11 22.65 -5.94
CA GLN A 192 4.75 23.77 -5.06
C GLN A 192 3.58 24.64 -5.56
N ARG A 193 3.29 24.62 -6.88
CA ARG A 193 2.14 25.29 -7.49
C ARG A 193 0.85 24.46 -7.41
N GLY A 194 0.91 23.26 -6.83
CA GLY A 194 -0.23 22.33 -6.77
C GLY A 194 -0.49 21.56 -8.06
N VAL A 195 0.38 21.68 -9.06
CA VAL A 195 0.23 20.96 -10.34
C VAL A 195 0.70 19.51 -10.16
N LYS A 196 -0.12 18.54 -10.58
CA LYS A 196 0.24 17.11 -10.61
C LYS A 196 1.40 16.88 -11.57
N VAL A 197 2.54 16.48 -11.02
CA VAL A 197 3.77 16.20 -11.78
C VAL A 197 4.00 14.72 -12.05
N TYR A 198 3.42 13.86 -11.21
CA TYR A 198 3.47 12.41 -11.36
C TYR A 198 2.14 11.77 -10.92
N GLY A 199 1.77 10.67 -11.56
CA GLY A 199 0.60 9.86 -11.22
C GLY A 199 0.85 8.39 -11.49
N LEU A 200 0.66 7.58 -10.47
CA LEU A 200 0.41 6.15 -10.54
C LEU A 200 -1.02 5.95 -10.07
N ASP A 201 -1.89 5.48 -10.95
CA ASP A 201 -3.25 5.11 -10.56
C ASP A 201 -3.26 3.61 -10.28
N GLN A 202 -4.07 3.16 -9.31
CA GLN A 202 -4.37 1.74 -9.20
C GLN A 202 -4.96 1.32 -10.55
N GLU A 203 -4.30 0.40 -11.26
CA GLU A 203 -5.09 -0.54 -12.05
C GLU A 203 -6.01 -1.20 -11.03
N THR A 204 -7.28 -0.80 -11.03
CA THR A 204 -8.28 -1.35 -10.14
C THR A 204 -8.33 -2.86 -10.34
N GLU A 205 -7.64 -3.60 -9.48
CA GLU A 205 -8.17 -4.84 -8.91
C GLU A 205 -9.34 -4.48 -7.99
N ASN A 206 -10.32 -3.84 -8.62
CA ASN A 206 -11.67 -3.56 -8.21
C ASN A 206 -12.46 -3.34 -9.51
N LYS A 207 -12.52 -4.40 -10.34
CA LYS A 207 -13.85 -4.86 -10.76
C LYS A 207 -14.47 -5.62 -9.58
N ALA A 208 -14.63 -4.93 -8.44
CA ALA A 208 -15.60 -5.38 -7.45
C ALA A 208 -16.95 -5.16 -8.10
N ALA A 209 -17.70 -6.25 -8.17
CA ALA A 209 -19.08 -6.26 -8.58
C ALA A 209 -19.82 -5.06 -7.96
N PRO A 210 -20.64 -4.33 -8.74
CA PRO A 210 -21.81 -3.76 -8.11
C PRO A 210 -22.60 -4.94 -7.56
N ASP A 211 -22.91 -4.88 -6.27
CA ASP A 211 -23.90 -5.74 -5.63
C ASP A 211 -25.31 -5.38 -6.15
N LYS A 212 -25.48 -5.64 -7.44
CA LYS A 212 -26.71 -5.75 -8.20
C LYS A 212 -26.38 -6.81 -9.21
N THR A 213 -27.04 -7.95 -9.18
CA THR A 213 -27.08 -8.88 -10.31
C THR A 213 -27.29 -8.07 -11.59
N PRO A 214 -26.27 -7.84 -12.44
CA PRO A 214 -26.49 -7.18 -13.71
C PRO A 214 -26.81 -8.30 -14.67
N GLU A 215 -28.09 -8.51 -14.90
CA GLU A 215 -28.57 -9.22 -16.07
C GLU A 215 -28.08 -8.43 -17.30
N GLY A 216 -26.90 -8.79 -17.80
CA GLY A 216 -26.40 -8.36 -19.10
C GLY A 216 -25.07 -7.61 -19.12
N LEU A 217 -24.60 -7.42 -20.35
CA LEU A 217 -23.34 -6.77 -20.68
C LEU A 217 -23.36 -5.27 -20.38
N THR A 218 -22.25 -4.74 -19.89
CA THR A 218 -22.05 -3.28 -19.81
C THR A 218 -21.95 -2.66 -21.22
N ALA A 219 -22.30 -1.38 -21.36
CA ALA A 219 -22.23 -0.67 -22.64
C ALA A 219 -20.82 -0.69 -23.28
N GLY A 220 -19.76 -0.69 -22.46
CA GLY A 220 -18.38 -0.83 -22.94
C GLY A 220 -18.08 -2.22 -23.48
N GLN A 221 -18.62 -3.27 -22.85
CA GLN A 221 -18.50 -4.65 -23.36
C GLN A 221 -19.26 -4.85 -24.66
N MET A 222 -20.46 -4.26 -24.80
CA MET A 222 -21.22 -4.28 -26.06
C MET A 222 -20.43 -3.64 -27.20
N ARG A 223 -19.83 -2.46 -26.98
CA ARG A 223 -19.00 -1.79 -28.02
C ARG A 223 -17.80 -2.63 -28.46
N ILE A 224 -17.16 -3.34 -27.54
CA ILE A 224 -16.03 -4.22 -27.86
C ILE A 224 -16.51 -5.44 -28.64
N LEU A 225 -17.65 -6.02 -28.27
CA LEU A 225 -18.24 -7.15 -28.97
C LEU A 225 -18.66 -6.77 -30.40
N GLU A 226 -19.37 -5.66 -30.56
CA GLU A 226 -19.79 -5.11 -31.85
C GLU A 226 -18.59 -4.90 -32.79
N LYS A 227 -17.50 -4.32 -32.26
CA LYS A 227 -16.27 -4.10 -33.02
C LYS A 227 -15.63 -5.42 -33.50
N GLU A 228 -15.65 -6.46 -32.67
CA GLU A 228 -15.11 -7.78 -33.06
C GLU A 228 -16.04 -8.54 -34.02
N LEU A 229 -17.35 -8.38 -33.89
CA LEU A 229 -18.33 -8.92 -34.85
C LEU A 229 -18.17 -8.26 -36.22
N GLU A 230 -18.00 -6.94 -36.25
CA GLU A 230 -17.74 -6.17 -37.47
C GLU A 230 -16.41 -6.61 -38.12
N ARG A 231 -15.33 -6.72 -37.34
CA ARG A 231 -14.02 -7.18 -37.82
C ARG A 231 -14.07 -8.58 -38.44
N THR A 232 -14.82 -9.49 -37.82
CA THR A 232 -14.90 -10.90 -38.23
C THR A 232 -16.00 -11.17 -39.26
N GLY A 233 -16.94 -10.25 -39.44
CA GLY A 233 -18.13 -10.45 -40.26
C GLY A 233 -19.14 -11.45 -39.69
N ILE A 234 -18.99 -11.85 -38.43
CA ILE A 234 -19.89 -12.79 -37.76
C ILE A 234 -21.11 -12.02 -37.26
N ALA A 235 -22.31 -12.54 -37.55
CA ALA A 235 -23.57 -11.98 -37.05
C ALA A 235 -23.72 -12.20 -35.53
N MET A 236 -24.35 -11.25 -34.85
CA MET A 236 -24.60 -11.34 -33.40
C MET A 236 -25.42 -12.59 -33.05
N GLU A 237 -26.38 -12.94 -33.90
CA GLU A 237 -27.24 -14.12 -33.80
C GLU A 237 -26.42 -15.41 -33.73
N ALA A 238 -25.39 -15.53 -34.57
CA ALA A 238 -24.52 -16.71 -34.59
C ALA A 238 -23.73 -16.88 -33.28
N VAL A 239 -23.40 -15.76 -32.61
CA VAL A 239 -22.77 -15.79 -31.29
C VAL A 239 -23.77 -16.17 -30.20
N LEU A 240 -24.99 -15.63 -30.25
CA LEU A 240 -26.04 -15.96 -29.29
C LEU A 240 -26.47 -17.44 -29.39
N ASP A 241 -26.64 -17.96 -30.60
CA ASP A 241 -27.02 -19.36 -30.88
C ASP A 241 -25.97 -20.34 -30.35
N ARG A 242 -24.68 -20.02 -30.50
CA ARG A 242 -23.58 -20.86 -30.00
C ARG A 242 -23.65 -21.10 -28.49
N TYR A 243 -24.23 -20.17 -27.75
CA TYR A 243 -24.41 -20.27 -26.29
C TYR A 243 -25.88 -20.41 -25.88
N GLN A 244 -26.78 -20.67 -26.83
CA GLN A 244 -28.23 -20.86 -26.61
C GLN A 244 -28.90 -19.67 -25.88
N LEU A 245 -28.48 -18.45 -26.21
CA LEU A 245 -29.00 -17.22 -25.62
C LEU A 245 -30.10 -16.61 -26.50
N LYS A 246 -31.18 -16.10 -25.89
CA LYS A 246 -32.25 -15.41 -26.63
C LYS A 246 -31.97 -13.93 -26.87
N GLY A 247 -30.92 -13.39 -26.24
CA GLY A 247 -30.54 -11.99 -26.37
C GLY A 247 -29.28 -11.65 -25.59
N THR A 248 -28.66 -10.51 -25.91
CA THR A 248 -27.40 -10.05 -25.30
C THR A 248 -27.53 -9.72 -23.81
N GLY A 249 -28.74 -9.43 -23.31
CA GLY A 249 -29.03 -9.26 -21.88
C GLY A 249 -28.86 -10.54 -21.06
N GLN A 250 -28.86 -11.72 -21.69
CA GLN A 250 -28.62 -13.00 -21.03
C GLN A 250 -27.14 -13.41 -21.05
N MET A 251 -26.27 -12.59 -21.66
CA MET A 251 -24.86 -12.92 -21.79
C MET A 251 -24.12 -12.62 -20.49
N THR A 252 -23.83 -13.67 -19.72
CA THR A 252 -23.02 -13.56 -18.51
C THR A 252 -21.56 -13.17 -18.84
N PRO A 253 -20.80 -12.62 -17.88
CA PRO A 253 -19.39 -12.27 -18.08
C PRO A 253 -18.52 -13.43 -18.60
N GLU A 254 -18.82 -14.67 -18.21
CA GLU A 254 -18.12 -15.88 -18.63
C GLU A 254 -18.39 -16.19 -20.10
N ILE A 255 -19.66 -16.09 -20.52
CA ILE A 255 -20.06 -16.32 -21.91
C ILE A 255 -19.45 -15.24 -22.81
N TYR A 256 -19.50 -13.99 -22.38
CA TYR A 256 -18.86 -12.87 -23.07
C TYR A 256 -17.37 -13.11 -23.32
N LYS A 257 -16.63 -13.53 -22.28
CA LYS A 257 -15.18 -13.78 -22.39
C LYS A 257 -14.88 -14.91 -23.37
N LYS A 258 -15.70 -15.98 -23.38
CA LYS A 258 -15.56 -17.11 -24.31
C LYS A 258 -15.91 -16.71 -25.75
N ALA A 259 -16.98 -15.94 -25.94
CA ALA A 259 -17.40 -15.42 -27.23
C ALA A 259 -16.32 -14.52 -27.83
N LEU A 260 -15.87 -13.52 -27.07
CA LEU A 260 -14.82 -12.58 -27.50
C LEU A 260 -13.48 -13.28 -27.78
N GLY A 261 -13.11 -14.25 -26.95
CA GLY A 261 -11.90 -15.04 -27.16
C GLY A 261 -11.97 -15.88 -28.45
N SER A 262 -13.15 -16.37 -28.80
CA SER A 262 -13.38 -17.08 -30.06
C SER A 262 -13.31 -16.12 -31.25
N LEU A 263 -13.99 -14.97 -31.18
CA LEU A 263 -13.97 -13.94 -32.25
C LEU A 263 -12.56 -13.42 -32.52
N LYS A 264 -11.76 -13.17 -31.47
CA LYS A 264 -10.35 -12.76 -31.61
C LYS A 264 -9.46 -13.78 -32.31
N ARG A 265 -9.82 -15.06 -32.25
CA ARG A 265 -9.11 -16.14 -32.96
C ARG A 265 -9.63 -16.35 -34.38
N THR A 266 -10.78 -15.78 -34.73
CA THR A 266 -11.33 -15.80 -36.07
C THR A 266 -10.62 -14.77 -36.96
N LYS A 267 -10.30 -15.19 -38.19
CA LYS A 267 -9.69 -14.33 -39.21
C LYS A 267 -10.64 -13.16 -39.56
N PRO A 268 -10.11 -11.96 -39.86
CA PRO A 268 -10.92 -10.84 -40.32
C PRO A 268 -11.66 -11.17 -41.61
N LYS A 269 -12.81 -10.51 -41.84
CA LYS A 269 -13.59 -10.63 -43.09
C LYS A 269 -12.79 -10.28 -44.34
N GLU A 270 -11.78 -9.42 -44.21
CA GLU A 270 -10.88 -9.01 -45.30
C GLU A 270 -9.77 -10.04 -45.62
N ALA A 271 -9.62 -11.09 -44.80
CA ALA A 271 -8.61 -12.12 -44.94
C ALA A 271 -9.20 -13.52 -45.25
N ALA A 272 -10.48 -13.57 -45.62
CA ALA A 272 -11.26 -14.77 -45.92
C ALA A 272 -11.82 -14.74 -47.34
#